data_AF-A0A3D2KNU0-F1
#
_entry.id   AF-A0A3D2KNU0-F1
#
_cell.length_a   1.000
_cell.length_b   1.000
_cell.length_c   1.000
_cell.angle_alpha   90.00
_cell.angle_beta   90.00
_cell.angle_gamma   90.00
#
_symmetry.space_group_name_H-M   'P 1'
#
loop_
_entity.id
_entity.type
_entity.pdbx_description
1 polymer ?
#
loop_
_entity_poly.entity_id
_entity_poly.type
_entity_poly.pdbx_seq_one_letter_code
_entity_poly.pdbx_strand_id
1 'polypeptide(L)'
;MKKNNLLSLIAIVAVEFSASLLAIPEGDLFMKARQAIFNGSVEDIKDLGLNKDNINNYVQENDAIQSTLLNIAIQAGEKDFVCYFIEKEANPRVPTLMTKKGITKEGITYEITYEIFPIHYLAVNPNVGIAEKLLAIPNAILPEDLLKKDNNGDTPVKLCLETKRGSNDAKKQTMELFGKLAQKLDEKALETYNALKTSLVLSTAQRVKRPKNNTVVCAPVNINKKRN
;
A
#
# COMPACT_ATOMS: atom_id res chain seq x y z
N MET A 1 -13.67 -72.38 9.90
CA MET A 1 -14.41 -71.09 9.97
C MET A 1 -13.45 -69.99 10.37
N LYS A 2 -13.41 -68.91 9.58
CA LYS A 2 -12.41 -67.84 9.59
C LYS A 2 -12.53 -66.98 10.87
N LYS A 3 -11.43 -66.80 11.61
CA LYS A 3 -11.25 -65.73 12.60
C LYS A 3 -10.27 -64.71 12.01
N ASN A 4 -10.77 -63.83 11.15
CA ASN A 4 -10.07 -62.63 10.69
C ASN A 4 -10.98 -61.42 11.00
N ASN A 5 -10.35 -60.29 11.34
CA ASN A 5 -10.91 -58.94 11.37
C ASN A 5 -11.53 -58.43 12.69
N LEU A 6 -10.74 -58.40 13.77
CA LEU A 6 -11.01 -57.43 14.86
C LEU A 6 -9.83 -56.49 15.15
N LEU A 7 -8.64 -56.76 14.62
CA LEU A 7 -7.44 -55.91 14.80
C LEU A 7 -7.22 -54.92 13.65
N SER A 8 -8.01 -54.97 12.57
CA SER A 8 -7.96 -53.98 11.48
C SER A 8 -8.95 -52.82 11.66
N LEU A 9 -9.78 -52.83 12.71
CA LEU A 9 -10.81 -51.81 12.94
C LEU A 9 -10.41 -50.73 13.97
N ILE A 10 -9.24 -50.86 14.59
CA ILE A 10 -8.69 -49.87 15.55
C ILE A 10 -7.62 -48.98 14.90
N ALA A 11 -7.23 -49.26 13.64
CA ALA A 11 -6.19 -48.51 12.93
C ALA A 11 -6.72 -47.52 11.86
N ILE A 12 -8.03 -47.37 11.69
CA ILE A 12 -8.63 -46.45 10.70
C ILE A 12 -9.80 -45.69 11.32
N VAL A 13 -9.55 -45.03 12.46
CA VAL A 13 -10.25 -43.80 12.87
C VAL A 13 -9.23 -42.91 13.58
N ALA A 14 -8.13 -42.63 12.88
CA ALA A 14 -7.14 -41.62 13.25
C ALA A 14 -7.12 -40.48 12.21
N VAL A 15 -8.20 -40.35 11.44
CA VAL A 15 -8.35 -39.34 10.40
C VAL A 15 -9.59 -38.55 10.74
N GLU A 16 -9.40 -37.25 10.92
CA GLU A 16 -10.43 -36.23 11.03
C GLU A 16 -11.30 -36.31 12.29
N PHE A 17 -10.83 -35.77 13.42
CA PHE A 17 -11.64 -34.91 14.31
C PHE A 17 -10.82 -34.42 15.51
N SER A 18 -9.97 -33.41 15.29
CA SER A 18 -9.63 -32.40 16.33
C SER A 18 -8.85 -31.21 15.75
N ALA A 19 -9.33 -30.66 14.61
CA ALA A 19 -9.05 -29.26 14.27
C ALA A 19 -10.17 -28.37 14.83
N SER A 20 -10.55 -28.60 16.10
CA SER A 20 -11.27 -27.63 16.93
C SER A 20 -10.28 -26.76 17.72
N LEU A 21 -9.05 -26.64 17.23
CA LEU A 21 -7.99 -25.86 17.86
C LEU A 21 -8.20 -24.39 17.50
N LEU A 22 -8.99 -23.70 18.33
CA LEU A 22 -9.11 -22.24 18.36
C LEU A 22 -9.32 -21.60 16.98
N ALA A 23 -10.54 -21.69 16.44
CA ALA A 23 -10.98 -20.71 15.45
C ALA A 23 -10.94 -19.33 16.12
N ILE A 24 -9.81 -18.63 15.98
CA ILE A 24 -9.72 -17.21 16.28
C ILE A 24 -10.79 -16.56 15.39
N PRO A 25 -11.76 -15.81 15.95
CA PRO A 25 -12.69 -15.07 15.12
C PRO A 25 -11.90 -14.31 14.05
N GLU A 26 -12.31 -14.35 12.79
CA GLU A 26 -11.51 -13.78 11.69
C GLU A 26 -11.02 -12.35 12.02
N GLY A 27 -11.84 -11.55 12.71
CA GLY A 27 -11.47 -10.23 13.22
C GLY A 27 -10.26 -10.21 14.19
N ASP A 28 -10.14 -11.17 15.11
CA ASP A 28 -9.02 -11.25 16.06
C ASP A 28 -7.73 -11.71 15.38
N LEU A 29 -7.84 -12.56 14.36
CA LEU A 29 -6.69 -13.04 13.57
C LEU A 29 -6.05 -11.88 12.81
N PHE A 30 -6.87 -11.08 12.14
CA PHE A 30 -6.40 -9.93 11.37
C PHE A 30 -5.84 -8.81 12.25
N MET A 31 -6.45 -8.54 13.41
CA MET A 31 -5.93 -7.55 14.35
C MET A 31 -4.55 -7.95 14.88
N LYS A 32 -4.34 -9.24 15.21
CA LYS A 32 -3.02 -9.76 15.62
C LYS A 32 -1.99 -9.66 14.49
N ALA A 33 -2.36 -10.06 13.28
CA ALA A 33 -1.48 -9.96 12.11
C ALA A 33 -1.08 -8.51 11.81
N ARG A 34 -2.04 -7.58 11.86
CA ARG A 34 -1.79 -6.14 11.67
C ARG A 34 -0.89 -5.58 12.76
N GLN A 35 -1.11 -5.95 14.02
CA GLN A 35 -0.25 -5.54 15.13
C GLN A 35 1.18 -6.07 14.97
N ALA A 36 1.34 -7.32 14.54
CA ALA A 36 2.65 -7.92 14.26
C ALA A 36 3.41 -7.14 13.19
N ILE A 37 2.73 -6.74 12.09
CA ILE A 37 3.33 -5.91 11.03
C ILE A 37 3.85 -4.59 11.63
N PHE A 38 3.04 -3.86 12.41
CA PHE A 38 3.46 -2.59 12.99
C PHE A 38 4.54 -2.73 14.07
N ASN A 39 4.62 -3.89 14.71
CA ASN A 39 5.67 -4.22 15.68
C ASN A 39 6.96 -4.72 15.00
N GLY A 40 6.92 -5.06 13.71
CA GLY A 40 8.08 -5.59 12.97
C GLY A 40 8.46 -7.03 13.34
N SER A 41 7.59 -7.81 13.98
CA SER A 41 7.88 -9.20 14.39
C SER A 41 7.21 -10.22 13.48
N VAL A 42 7.92 -10.69 12.45
CA VAL A 42 7.39 -11.71 11.51
C VAL A 42 7.21 -13.08 12.19
N GLU A 43 7.86 -13.32 13.33
CA GLU A 43 7.66 -14.56 14.08
C GLU A 43 6.26 -14.61 14.71
N ASP A 44 5.75 -13.46 15.19
CA ASP A 44 4.43 -13.35 15.83
C ASP A 44 3.27 -13.74 14.90
N ILE A 45 3.50 -13.75 13.58
CA ILE A 45 2.49 -14.08 12.56
C ILE A 45 2.59 -15.52 12.03
N LYS A 46 3.70 -16.23 12.26
CA LYS A 46 3.86 -17.61 11.80
C LYS A 46 2.93 -18.57 12.53
N ASP A 47 2.71 -18.32 13.81
CA ASP A 47 1.85 -19.15 14.68
C ASP A 47 0.35 -18.86 14.46
N LEU A 48 0.00 -17.83 13.69
CA LEU A 48 -1.39 -17.46 13.41
C LEU A 48 -2.08 -18.36 12.38
N GLY A 49 -1.35 -19.25 11.70
CA GLY A 49 -1.94 -20.19 10.74
C GLY A 49 -2.51 -19.51 9.49
N LEU A 50 -1.95 -18.36 9.08
CA LEU A 50 -2.37 -17.67 7.86
C LEU A 50 -2.17 -18.55 6.62
N ASN A 51 -3.18 -18.57 5.75
CA ASN A 51 -3.22 -19.33 4.52
C ASN A 51 -3.74 -18.44 3.38
N LYS A 52 -3.73 -18.95 2.15
CA LYS A 52 -4.15 -18.21 0.96
C LYS A 52 -5.56 -17.64 1.08
N ASP A 53 -6.47 -18.36 1.72
CA ASP A 53 -7.88 -17.98 1.80
C ASP A 53 -8.08 -16.78 2.73
N ASN A 54 -7.40 -16.76 3.88
CA ASN A 54 -7.51 -15.64 4.81
C ASN A 54 -6.61 -14.45 4.46
N ILE A 55 -5.42 -14.67 3.88
CA ILE A 55 -4.45 -13.59 3.62
C ILE A 55 -4.90 -12.62 2.53
N ASN A 56 -5.79 -13.07 1.65
CA ASN A 56 -6.34 -12.29 0.54
C ASN A 56 -7.66 -11.60 0.88
N ASN A 57 -8.23 -11.87 2.06
CA ASN A 57 -9.43 -11.20 2.51
C ASN A 57 -9.15 -9.74 2.86
N TYR A 58 -10.16 -8.91 2.65
CA TYR A 58 -10.14 -7.53 3.10
C TYR A 58 -10.22 -7.46 4.62
N VAL A 59 -9.28 -6.71 5.19
CA VAL A 59 -9.25 -6.32 6.59
C VAL A 59 -9.76 -4.90 6.69
N GLN A 60 -10.79 -4.68 7.52
CA GLN A 60 -11.26 -3.34 7.82
C GLN A 60 -10.19 -2.61 8.64
N GLU A 61 -9.60 -1.55 8.08
CA GLU A 61 -8.64 -0.71 8.81
C GLU A 61 -9.34 0.37 9.63
N ASN A 62 -10.44 0.90 9.11
CA ASN A 62 -11.38 1.83 9.72
C ASN A 62 -12.66 1.86 8.87
N ASP A 63 -13.71 2.58 9.29
CA ASP A 63 -15.03 2.63 8.62
C ASP A 63 -15.01 2.96 7.10
N ALA A 64 -13.92 3.54 6.59
CA ALA A 64 -13.77 3.96 5.21
C ALA A 64 -12.70 3.19 4.43
N ILE A 65 -11.90 2.33 5.07
CA ILE A 65 -10.74 1.69 4.43
C ILE A 65 -10.72 0.18 4.68
N GLN A 66 -10.57 -0.58 3.59
CA GLN A 66 -10.43 -2.03 3.59
C GLN A 66 -9.16 -2.41 2.81
N SER A 67 -8.23 -3.11 3.46
CA SER A 67 -6.93 -3.48 2.87
C SER A 67 -6.62 -4.95 3.08
N THR A 68 -5.79 -5.54 2.23
CA THR A 68 -5.19 -6.86 2.51
C THR A 68 -3.99 -6.73 3.44
N LEU A 69 -3.60 -7.82 4.11
CA LEU A 69 -2.39 -7.84 4.94
C LEU A 69 -1.12 -7.52 4.13
N LEU A 70 -1.08 -7.92 2.85
CA LEU A 70 0.01 -7.60 1.94
C LEU A 70 0.12 -6.08 1.70
N ASN A 71 -0.99 -5.39 1.43
CA ASN A 71 -0.97 -3.94 1.22
C ASN A 71 -0.55 -3.20 2.49
N ILE A 72 -0.99 -3.65 3.67
CA ILE A 72 -0.58 -3.10 4.96
C ILE A 72 0.94 -3.25 5.15
N ALA A 73 1.51 -4.42 4.86
CA ALA A 73 2.96 -4.64 4.95
C ALA A 73 3.76 -3.77 3.96
N ILE A 74 3.28 -3.61 2.72
CA ILE A 74 3.91 -2.74 1.72
C ILE A 74 3.88 -1.28 2.18
N GLN A 75 2.74 -0.81 2.70
CA GLN A 75 2.58 0.53 3.23
C GLN A 75 3.51 0.81 4.42
N ALA A 76 3.64 -0.16 5.33
CA ALA A 76 4.55 -0.09 6.46
C ALA A 76 6.03 -0.13 6.04
N GLY A 77 6.33 -0.69 4.86
CA GLY A 77 7.71 -0.88 4.37
C GLY A 77 8.39 -2.11 4.95
N GLU A 78 7.61 -3.05 5.48
CA GLU A 78 8.05 -4.25 6.19
C GLU A 78 8.36 -5.38 5.21
N LYS A 79 9.59 -5.38 4.69
CA LYS A 79 10.02 -6.30 3.60
C LYS A 79 9.86 -7.77 3.98
N ASP A 80 10.14 -8.15 5.21
CA ASP A 80 10.09 -9.54 5.65
C ASP A 80 8.64 -10.06 5.69
N PHE A 81 7.69 -9.20 6.10
CA PHE A 81 6.27 -9.50 6.00
C PHE A 81 5.79 -9.60 4.56
N VAL A 82 6.24 -8.69 3.67
CA VAL A 82 5.93 -8.79 2.24
C VAL A 82 6.41 -10.13 1.67
N CYS A 83 7.63 -10.55 2.00
CA CYS A 83 8.16 -11.84 1.56
C CYS A 83 7.32 -12.99 2.12
N TYR A 84 7.06 -12.99 3.41
CA TYR A 84 6.23 -14.00 4.07
C TYR A 84 4.83 -14.11 3.43
N PHE A 85 4.17 -12.99 3.16
CA PHE A 85 2.84 -12.99 2.56
C PHE A 85 2.85 -13.47 1.11
N ILE A 86 3.86 -13.11 0.33
CA ILE A 86 4.04 -13.66 -1.03
C ILE A 86 4.25 -15.17 -0.98
N GLU A 87 5.07 -15.68 -0.05
CA GLU A 87 5.27 -17.13 0.16
C GLU A 87 3.99 -17.85 0.56
N LYS A 88 3.06 -17.14 1.21
CA LYS A 88 1.70 -17.61 1.54
C LYS A 88 0.67 -17.38 0.43
N GLU A 89 1.13 -17.09 -0.79
CA GLU A 89 0.29 -16.86 -1.98
C GLU A 89 -0.66 -15.67 -1.85
N ALA A 90 -0.27 -14.62 -1.11
CA ALA A 90 -0.98 -13.35 -1.17
C ALA A 90 -0.95 -12.79 -2.60
N ASN A 91 -2.09 -12.28 -3.04
CA ASN A 91 -2.29 -11.74 -4.37
C ASN A 91 -1.98 -10.22 -4.37
N PRO A 92 -0.85 -9.79 -4.95
CA PRO A 92 -0.47 -8.38 -5.02
C PRO A 92 -1.38 -7.54 -5.94
N ARG A 93 -2.36 -8.14 -6.61
CA ARG A 93 -3.31 -7.40 -7.45
C ARG A 93 -4.55 -6.92 -6.71
N VAL A 94 -4.78 -7.41 -5.49
CA VAL A 94 -5.92 -6.95 -4.68
C VAL A 94 -5.63 -5.53 -4.20
N PRO A 95 -6.39 -4.51 -4.65
CA PRO A 95 -6.19 -3.14 -4.21
C PRO A 95 -6.66 -2.99 -2.76
N THR A 96 -6.28 -1.90 -2.11
CA THR A 96 -7.03 -1.39 -0.96
C THR A 96 -8.25 -0.64 -1.46
N LEU A 97 -9.41 -0.84 -0.84
CA LEU A 97 -10.64 -0.12 -1.13
C LEU A 97 -10.80 1.02 -0.13
N MET A 98 -10.99 2.22 -0.65
CA MET A 98 -11.31 3.40 0.16
C MET A 98 -12.67 3.96 -0.24
N THR A 99 -13.59 3.99 0.70
CA THR A 99 -14.95 4.49 0.50
C THR A 99 -15.06 5.91 1.04
N LYS A 100 -15.38 6.86 0.16
CA LYS A 100 -15.71 8.24 0.53
C LYS A 100 -17.22 8.45 0.44
N LYS A 101 -17.82 8.78 1.58
CA LYS A 101 -19.22 9.21 1.67
C LYS A 101 -19.30 10.72 1.69
N GLY A 102 -20.30 11.27 1.02
CA GLY A 102 -20.55 12.71 1.03
C GLY A 102 -22.00 13.04 0.74
N ILE A 103 -22.32 14.33 0.86
CA ILE A 103 -23.64 14.88 0.56
C ILE A 103 -23.44 16.03 -0.41
N THR A 104 -24.21 16.07 -1.50
CA THR A 104 -24.16 17.18 -2.45
C THR A 104 -24.81 18.44 -1.87
N LYS A 105 -24.68 19.58 -2.57
CA LYS A 105 -25.35 20.83 -2.13
C LYS A 105 -26.87 20.69 -2.12
N GLU A 106 -27.41 19.78 -2.93
CA GLU A 106 -28.83 19.45 -3.06
C GLU A 106 -29.30 18.40 -2.05
N GLY A 107 -28.43 17.95 -1.12
CA GLY A 107 -28.78 16.99 -0.08
C GLY A 107 -28.73 15.52 -0.52
N ILE A 108 -28.20 15.22 -1.71
CA ILE A 108 -28.08 13.84 -2.21
C ILE A 108 -26.86 13.18 -1.57
N THR A 109 -27.06 12.04 -0.90
CA THR A 109 -25.96 11.22 -0.40
C THR A 109 -25.28 10.49 -1.56
N TYR A 110 -23.96 10.46 -1.55
CA TYR A 110 -23.17 9.68 -2.49
C TYR A 110 -22.10 8.87 -1.77
N GLU A 111 -21.71 7.78 -2.41
CA GLU A 111 -20.63 6.90 -1.98
C GLU A 111 -19.75 6.61 -3.19
N ILE A 112 -18.45 6.90 -3.06
CA ILE A 112 -17.46 6.63 -4.10
C ILE A 112 -16.39 5.72 -3.49
N THR A 113 -16.17 4.58 -4.13
CA THR A 113 -15.10 3.65 -3.76
C THR A 113 -13.92 3.83 -4.71
N TYR A 114 -12.73 4.01 -4.14
CA TYR A 114 -11.47 4.14 -4.85
C TYR A 114 -10.62 2.89 -4.63
N GLU A 115 -9.86 2.51 -5.65
CA GLU A 115 -8.92 1.40 -5.58
C GLU A 115 -7.48 1.93 -5.47
N ILE A 116 -6.80 1.58 -4.40
CA ILE A 116 -5.40 1.94 -4.14
C ILE A 116 -4.54 0.70 -4.33
N PHE A 117 -3.86 0.62 -5.47
CA PHE A 117 -2.99 -0.50 -5.82
C PHE A 117 -1.66 -0.47 -5.04
N PRO A 118 -1.00 -1.62 -4.79
CA PRO A 118 0.25 -1.67 -4.03
C PRO A 118 1.39 -0.78 -4.56
N ILE A 119 1.39 -0.50 -5.87
CA ILE A 119 2.34 0.44 -6.47
C ILE A 119 2.20 1.88 -5.92
N HIS A 120 1.01 2.30 -5.46
CA HIS A 120 0.82 3.59 -4.78
C HIS A 120 1.51 3.59 -3.42
N TYR A 121 1.40 2.50 -2.65
CA TYR A 121 2.09 2.38 -1.36
C TYR A 121 3.60 2.35 -1.53
N LEU A 122 4.10 1.62 -2.53
CA LEU A 122 5.51 1.60 -2.88
C LEU A 122 6.01 2.99 -3.31
N ALA A 123 5.18 3.78 -3.99
CA ALA A 123 5.52 5.16 -4.33
C ALA A 123 5.57 6.07 -3.10
N VAL A 124 4.64 5.93 -2.16
CA VAL A 124 4.63 6.73 -0.92
C VAL A 124 5.78 6.35 0.01
N ASN A 125 6.14 5.07 0.09
CA ASN A 125 7.24 4.57 0.90
C ASN A 125 8.23 3.74 0.04
N PRO A 126 9.13 4.41 -0.70
CA PRO A 126 10.05 3.75 -1.61
C PRO A 126 10.97 2.76 -0.89
N ASN A 127 10.76 1.47 -1.17
CA ASN A 127 11.59 0.37 -0.70
C ASN A 127 11.92 -0.55 -1.88
N VAL A 128 13.17 -0.50 -2.31
CA VAL A 128 13.64 -1.18 -3.52
C VAL A 128 13.55 -2.69 -3.38
N GLY A 129 13.84 -3.22 -2.19
CA GLY A 129 13.72 -4.65 -1.92
C GLY A 129 12.29 -5.15 -2.02
N ILE A 130 11.30 -4.34 -1.62
CA ILE A 130 9.88 -4.64 -1.81
C ILE A 130 9.49 -4.52 -3.30
N ALA A 131 9.95 -3.46 -3.97
CA ALA A 131 9.69 -3.24 -5.39
C ALA A 131 10.15 -4.41 -6.25
N GLU A 132 11.38 -4.87 -6.04
CA GLU A 132 11.96 -6.01 -6.75
C GLU A 132 11.16 -7.29 -6.50
N LYS A 133 10.75 -7.55 -5.26
CA LYS A 133 9.93 -8.72 -4.91
C LYS A 133 8.57 -8.70 -5.62
N LEU A 134 7.89 -7.56 -5.64
CA LEU A 134 6.61 -7.43 -6.32
C LEU A 134 6.76 -7.56 -7.84
N LEU A 135 7.77 -6.93 -8.43
CA LEU A 135 8.01 -6.99 -9.88
C LEU A 135 8.49 -8.36 -10.37
N ALA A 136 9.07 -9.18 -9.49
CA ALA A 136 9.45 -10.56 -9.80
C ALA A 136 8.23 -11.49 -9.95
N ILE A 137 7.07 -11.12 -9.39
CA ILE A 137 5.84 -11.90 -9.51
C ILE A 137 5.16 -11.51 -10.84
N PRO A 138 4.88 -12.47 -11.74
CA PRO A 138 4.18 -12.19 -12.98
C PRO A 138 2.83 -11.52 -12.73
N ASN A 139 2.58 -10.43 -13.45
CA ASN A 139 1.33 -9.67 -13.38
C ASN A 139 0.95 -9.13 -11.99
N ALA A 140 1.90 -9.05 -11.04
CA ALA A 140 1.63 -8.48 -9.72
C ALA A 140 1.41 -6.97 -9.76
N ILE A 141 2.18 -6.30 -10.62
CA ILE A 141 2.02 -4.89 -10.94
C ILE A 141 1.97 -4.80 -12.46
N LEU A 142 0.88 -4.26 -12.98
CA LEU A 142 0.73 -4.05 -14.42
C LEU A 142 1.30 -2.67 -14.80
N PRO A 143 1.82 -2.51 -16.02
CA PRO A 143 2.30 -1.22 -16.50
C PRO A 143 1.26 -0.10 -16.37
N GLU A 144 -0.02 -0.41 -16.64
CA GLU A 144 -1.12 0.55 -16.61
C GLU A 144 -1.42 1.03 -15.18
N ASP A 145 -1.02 0.28 -14.14
CA ASP A 145 -1.19 0.70 -12.75
C ASP A 145 -0.36 1.95 -12.43
N LEU A 146 0.69 2.27 -13.21
CA LEU A 146 1.47 3.53 -13.09
C LEU A 146 0.65 4.79 -13.41
N LEU A 147 -0.46 4.63 -14.13
CA LEU A 147 -1.32 5.74 -14.59
C LEU A 147 -2.61 5.83 -13.79
N LYS A 148 -2.92 4.82 -12.97
CA LYS A 148 -4.09 4.85 -12.08
C LYS A 148 -3.92 5.94 -11.04
N LYS A 149 -5.05 6.55 -10.69
CA LYS A 149 -5.12 7.62 -9.70
C LYS A 149 -5.70 7.06 -8.42
N ASP A 150 -5.13 7.46 -7.30
CA ASP A 150 -5.71 7.22 -5.98
C ASP A 150 -6.95 8.10 -5.73
N ASN A 151 -7.46 8.06 -4.50
CA ASN A 151 -8.58 8.88 -4.05
C ASN A 151 -8.31 10.39 -4.02
N ASN A 152 -7.05 10.82 -4.14
CA ASN A 152 -6.65 12.22 -4.24
C ASN A 152 -6.43 12.66 -5.70
N GLY A 153 -6.56 11.73 -6.65
CA GLY A 153 -6.27 11.98 -8.06
C GLY A 153 -4.79 11.83 -8.42
N ASP A 154 -3.98 11.28 -7.52
CA ASP A 154 -2.53 11.18 -7.65
C ASP A 154 -2.11 9.82 -8.19
N THR A 155 -1.20 9.84 -9.16
CA THR A 155 -0.61 8.62 -9.71
C THR A 155 0.58 8.15 -8.87
N PRO A 156 0.98 6.87 -8.96
CA PRO A 156 2.21 6.38 -8.30
C PRO A 156 3.45 7.20 -8.66
N VAL A 157 3.56 7.67 -9.91
CA VAL A 157 4.66 8.54 -10.34
C VAL A 157 4.66 9.86 -9.56
N LYS A 158 3.50 10.50 -9.41
CA LYS A 158 3.36 11.73 -8.65
C LYS A 158 3.70 11.51 -7.17
N LEU A 159 3.13 10.46 -6.57
CA LEU A 159 3.37 10.11 -5.17
C LEU A 159 4.86 9.86 -4.88
N CYS A 160 5.56 9.16 -5.78
CA CYS A 160 6.99 8.85 -5.59
C CYS A 160 7.89 10.09 -5.71
N LEU A 161 7.52 11.05 -6.55
CA LEU A 161 8.27 12.30 -6.72
C LEU A 161 8.02 13.28 -5.55
N GLU A 162 6.81 13.29 -5.00
CA GLU A 162 6.42 14.24 -3.95
C GLU A 162 6.59 13.71 -2.52
N THR A 163 6.72 12.39 -2.34
CA THR A 163 6.86 11.79 -1.01
C THR A 163 8.09 12.32 -0.29
N LYS A 164 7.94 12.56 1.02
CA LYS A 164 9.04 12.90 1.93
C LYS A 164 9.64 11.67 2.62
N ARG A 165 9.04 10.48 2.45
CA ARG A 165 9.50 9.22 3.04
C ARG A 165 10.55 8.55 2.15
N GLY A 166 11.33 7.66 2.74
CA GLY A 166 12.43 6.96 2.06
C GLY A 166 13.65 7.85 1.77
N SER A 167 14.80 7.21 1.50
CA SER A 167 16.01 7.92 1.06
C SER A 167 15.87 8.43 -0.38
N ASN A 168 16.66 9.44 -0.75
CA ASN A 168 16.70 9.91 -2.14
C ASN A 168 17.16 8.80 -3.10
N ASP A 169 18.07 7.93 -2.65
CA ASP A 169 18.53 6.79 -3.44
C ASP A 169 17.41 5.78 -3.65
N ALA A 170 16.63 5.47 -2.61
CA ALA A 170 15.48 4.57 -2.73
C ALA A 170 14.42 5.14 -3.67
N LYS A 171 14.12 6.44 -3.60
CA LYS A 171 13.22 7.13 -4.57
C LYS A 171 13.74 6.99 -6.00
N LYS A 172 15.03 7.26 -6.21
CA LYS A 172 15.64 7.17 -7.55
C LYS A 172 15.54 5.76 -8.11
N GLN A 173 15.90 4.76 -7.32
CA GLN A 173 15.84 3.34 -7.72
C GLN A 173 14.40 2.88 -7.98
N THR A 174 13.43 3.25 -7.14
CA THR A 174 12.00 2.98 -7.40
C THR A 174 11.53 3.64 -8.69
N MET A 175 11.92 4.88 -8.96
CA MET A 175 11.60 5.57 -10.21
C MET A 175 12.25 4.92 -11.44
N GLU A 176 13.46 4.37 -11.32
CA GLU A 176 14.10 3.58 -12.37
C GLU A 176 13.32 2.29 -12.66
N LEU A 177 12.83 1.61 -11.62
CA LEU A 177 11.96 0.44 -11.76
C LEU A 177 10.64 0.80 -12.45
N PHE A 178 10.01 1.92 -12.06
CA PHE A 178 8.82 2.42 -12.76
C PHE A 178 9.09 2.72 -14.23
N GLY A 179 10.27 3.27 -14.56
CA GLY A 179 10.67 3.49 -15.94
C GLY A 179 10.79 2.20 -16.75
N LYS A 180 11.38 1.14 -16.18
CA LYS A 180 11.45 -0.19 -16.82
C LYS A 180 10.06 -0.79 -17.03
N LEU A 181 9.16 -0.62 -16.07
CA LEU A 181 7.79 -1.11 -16.19
C LEU A 181 7.01 -0.33 -17.26
N ALA A 182 7.19 0.99 -17.33
CA ALA A 182 6.53 1.87 -18.30
C ALA A 182 6.88 1.54 -19.75
N GLN A 183 8.06 0.96 -20.03
CA GLN A 183 8.45 0.53 -21.39
C GLN A 183 7.52 -0.54 -21.97
N LYS A 184 6.68 -1.18 -21.16
CA LYS A 184 5.69 -2.16 -21.59
C LYS A 184 4.31 -1.55 -21.91
N LEU A 185 4.13 -0.25 -21.70
CA LEU A 185 2.91 0.47 -22.05
C LEU A 185 2.79 0.63 -23.57
N ASP A 186 1.56 0.80 -24.05
CA ASP A 186 1.34 1.31 -25.39
C ASP A 186 1.90 2.74 -25.55
N GLU A 187 2.08 3.17 -26.80
CA GLU A 187 2.70 4.45 -27.15
C GLU A 187 2.03 5.64 -26.46
N LYS A 188 0.69 5.69 -26.46
CA LYS A 188 -0.10 6.79 -25.88
C LYS A 188 0.01 6.82 -24.35
N ALA A 189 -0.02 5.65 -23.71
CA ALA A 189 0.14 5.51 -22.27
C ALA A 189 1.57 5.85 -21.84
N LEU A 190 2.59 5.49 -22.63
CA LEU A 190 3.98 5.85 -22.39
C LEU A 190 4.22 7.36 -22.52
N GLU A 191 3.62 8.02 -23.52
CA GLU A 191 3.62 9.48 -23.64
C GLU A 191 3.03 10.15 -22.39
N THR A 192 1.89 9.63 -21.90
CA THR A 192 1.24 10.13 -20.69
C THR A 192 2.15 9.97 -19.47
N TYR A 193 2.80 8.81 -19.31
CA TYR A 193 3.77 8.56 -18.25
C TYR A 193 4.94 9.58 -18.31
N ASN A 194 5.51 9.81 -19.49
CA ASN A 194 6.63 10.73 -19.69
C ASN A 194 6.23 12.19 -19.41
N ALA A 195 5.02 12.59 -19.80
CA ALA A 195 4.46 13.90 -19.50
C ALA A 195 4.26 14.12 -17.99
N LEU A 196 3.73 13.12 -17.27
CA LEU A 196 3.59 13.15 -15.81
C LEU A 196 4.94 13.29 -15.11
N LYS A 197 5.93 12.50 -15.53
CA LYS A 197 7.30 12.56 -14.99
C LYS A 197 7.94 13.93 -15.21
N THR A 198 7.80 14.51 -16.39
CA THR A 198 8.46 15.77 -16.77
C THR A 198 7.79 16.99 -16.13
N SER A 199 6.46 17.05 -16.14
CA SER A 199 5.69 18.17 -15.56
C SER A 199 5.97 18.35 -14.06
N LEU A 200 6.16 17.26 -13.32
CA LEU A 200 6.49 17.30 -11.90
C LEU A 200 7.93 17.75 -11.61
N VAL A 201 8.90 17.35 -12.44
CA VAL A 201 10.30 17.78 -12.28
C VAL A 201 10.42 19.30 -12.50
N LEU A 202 9.66 19.85 -13.45
CA LEU A 202 9.64 21.29 -13.73
C LEU A 202 8.98 22.10 -12.61
N SER A 203 7.89 21.58 -12.00
CA SER A 203 7.19 22.27 -10.90
C SER A 203 8.01 22.27 -9.59
N THR A 204 8.77 21.21 -9.33
CA THR A 204 9.71 21.16 -8.19
C THR A 204 10.93 22.06 -8.41
N ALA A 205 11.49 22.11 -9.63
CA ALA A 205 12.60 23.01 -9.96
C ALA A 205 12.25 24.50 -9.83
N GLN A 206 11.01 24.88 -10.14
CA GLN A 206 10.52 26.26 -9.97
C GLN A 206 10.33 26.65 -8.49
N ARG A 207 10.01 25.70 -7.59
CA ARG A 207 9.90 25.97 -6.14
C ARG A 207 11.26 26.24 -5.49
N VAL A 208 12.33 25.62 -5.95
CA VAL A 208 13.70 25.81 -5.42
C VAL A 208 14.29 27.18 -5.81
N LYS A 209 13.82 27.79 -6.89
CA LYS A 209 14.30 29.10 -7.37
C LYS A 209 13.61 30.32 -6.75
N ARG A 210 12.69 30.17 -5.78
CA ARG A 210 12.18 31.35 -5.07
C ARG A 210 13.29 31.94 -4.20
N PRO A 211 13.73 33.19 -4.43
CA PRO A 211 14.72 33.83 -3.58
C PRO A 211 14.15 33.95 -2.16
N LYS A 212 15.00 33.68 -1.15
CA LYS A 212 14.71 34.02 0.25
C LYS A 212 14.61 35.54 0.34
N ASN A 213 13.39 36.09 0.25
CA ASN A 213 13.21 37.53 0.37
C ASN A 213 13.54 37.97 1.80
N ASN A 214 14.62 38.75 1.85
CA ASN A 214 15.03 39.73 2.84
C ASN A 214 14.01 40.09 3.92
N THR A 215 14.51 40.02 5.16
CA THR A 215 14.08 40.76 6.33
C THR A 215 13.67 42.19 5.94
N VAL A 216 12.36 42.48 5.99
CA VAL A 216 11.89 43.87 5.97
C VAL A 216 12.17 44.44 7.35
N VAL A 217 13.22 45.25 7.45
CA VAL A 217 13.48 46.10 8.61
C VAL A 217 12.40 47.19 8.59
N CYS A 218 11.36 47.04 9.40
CA CYS A 218 10.41 48.11 9.65
C CYS A 218 11.09 49.19 10.49
N ALA A 219 11.38 50.35 9.90
CA ALA A 219 11.75 51.54 10.65
C ALA A 219 10.56 52.01 11.51
N PRO A 220 10.79 52.46 12.76
CA PRO A 220 9.71 52.96 13.61
C PRO A 220 9.23 54.33 13.11
N VAL A 221 7.93 54.45 12.83
CA VAL A 221 7.27 55.73 12.52
C VAL A 221 7.07 56.49 13.83
N ASN A 222 7.74 57.63 13.94
CA ASN A 222 7.63 58.57 15.05
C ASN A 222 6.37 59.43 14.86
N ILE A 223 5.31 59.16 15.62
CA ILE A 223 4.07 59.95 15.60
C ILE A 223 4.21 61.05 16.65
N ASN A 224 4.47 62.27 16.22
CA ASN A 224 4.24 63.45 17.04
C ASN A 224 3.88 64.67 16.19
N LYS A 225 2.90 65.45 16.71
CA LYS A 225 2.44 66.79 16.27
C LYS A 225 1.49 66.79 15.05
N LYS A 226 0.28 67.39 15.06
CA LYS A 226 -0.31 68.49 15.85
C LYS A 226 -1.83 68.30 15.96
N ARG A 227 -2.39 68.58 17.14
CA ARG A 227 -3.80 68.97 17.31
C ARG A 227 -3.92 70.47 17.00
N ASN A 228 -4.94 70.84 16.23
CA ASN A 228 -5.51 72.19 16.27
C ASN A 228 -6.63 72.22 17.31
#